data_AF-A0A925Y1P7-F1
#
_entry.id   AF-A0A925Y1P7-F1
#
_cell.length_a   1.000
_cell.length_b   1.000
_cell.length_c   1.000
_cell.angle_alpha   90.00
_cell.angle_beta   90.00
_cell.angle_gamma   90.00
#
_symmetry.space_group_name_H-M   'P 1'
#
loop_
_entity.id
_entity.type
_entity.pdbx_description
1 polymer ?
#
loop_
_entity_poly.entity_id
_entity_poly.type
_entity_poly.pdbx_seq_one_letter_code
_entity_poly.pdbx_strand_id
1 'polypeptide(L)'
;MLARILCSLFFTCNVGNSIAADKQPNVVIILTDDMGYADIDSYGATAYKTPNLDRMAAEGRKFTQWYVSQPVCSASRAGLLTGCYSNRFGINGALMPSSRIGLNPDETTLADLLKSNGYSTAILGK
;
A
#
# COMPACT_ATOMS: atom_id res chain seq x y z
N MET A 1 9.29 57.39 -42.61
CA MET A 1 7.93 57.32 -42.05
C MET A 1 7.28 56.08 -42.65
N LEU A 2 7.50 54.91 -42.03
CA LEU A 2 6.47 54.08 -41.35
C LEU A 2 5.33 53.69 -42.32
N ALA A 3 5.02 52.43 -42.62
CA ALA A 3 5.00 51.26 -41.75
C ALA A 3 4.96 49.95 -42.58
N ARG A 4 5.61 48.89 -42.10
CA ARG A 4 5.36 47.51 -42.54
C ARG A 4 4.53 46.84 -41.44
N ILE A 5 3.26 46.58 -41.73
CA ILE A 5 2.35 45.85 -40.84
C ILE A 5 2.68 44.36 -40.98
N LEU A 6 3.33 43.79 -39.97
CA LEU A 6 3.49 42.34 -39.82
C LEU A 6 2.30 41.83 -39.01
N CYS A 7 1.36 41.19 -39.68
CA CYS A 7 0.22 40.53 -39.04
C CYS A 7 0.68 39.15 -38.52
N SER A 8 1.07 39.07 -37.25
CA SER A 8 1.33 37.80 -36.58
C SER A 8 0.01 37.11 -36.26
N LEU A 9 -0.37 36.11 -37.06
CA LEU A 9 -1.40 35.14 -36.70
C LEU A 9 -0.88 34.28 -35.53
N PHE A 10 -1.32 34.58 -34.31
CA PHE A 10 -1.18 33.67 -33.18
C PHE A 10 -2.24 32.59 -33.28
N PHE A 11 -1.90 31.45 -33.89
CA PHE A 11 -2.72 30.25 -33.87
C PHE A 11 -2.62 29.60 -32.48
N THR A 12 -3.49 29.99 -31.56
CA THR A 12 -3.60 29.36 -30.24
C THR A 12 -4.27 28.00 -30.42
N CYS A 13 -3.47 26.95 -30.53
CA CYS A 13 -3.94 25.58 -30.47
C CYS A 13 -4.39 25.31 -29.03
N ASN A 14 -5.70 25.43 -28.79
CA ASN A 14 -6.30 25.07 -27.51
C ASN A 14 -6.40 23.54 -27.46
N VAL A 15 -5.27 22.89 -27.16
CA VAL A 15 -5.24 21.46 -26.83
C VAL A 15 -5.94 21.34 -25.48
N GLY A 16 -7.24 21.10 -25.52
CA GLY A 16 -8.01 20.68 -24.37
C GLY A 16 -7.49 19.33 -23.91
N ASN A 17 -6.41 19.34 -23.14
CA ASN A 17 -6.01 18.21 -22.32
C ASN A 17 -7.15 18.02 -21.31
N SER A 18 -8.12 17.19 -21.68
CA SER A 18 -8.94 16.50 -20.70
C SER A 18 -7.97 15.63 -19.93
N ILE A 19 -7.41 16.17 -18.85
CA ILE A 19 -6.83 15.38 -17.78
C ILE A 19 -8.00 14.50 -17.34
N ALA A 20 -8.02 13.26 -17.83
CA ALA A 20 -8.84 12.24 -17.21
C ALA A 20 -8.45 12.33 -15.74
N ALA A 21 -9.38 12.81 -14.89
CA ALA A 21 -9.14 12.91 -13.47
C ALA A 21 -8.67 11.52 -13.05
N ASP A 22 -7.39 11.40 -12.73
CA ASP A 22 -6.75 10.12 -12.49
C ASP A 22 -7.50 9.55 -11.29
N LYS A 23 -8.40 8.59 -11.55
CA LYS A 23 -9.29 8.10 -10.52
C LYS A 23 -8.39 7.50 -9.46
N GLN A 24 -8.52 8.00 -8.23
CA GLN A 24 -7.79 7.47 -7.09
C GLN A 24 -7.92 5.93 -7.10
N PRO A 25 -6.80 5.18 -7.10
CA PRO A 25 -6.85 3.73 -7.22
C PRO A 25 -7.40 3.11 -5.94
N ASN A 26 -8.11 1.99 -6.04
CA ASN A 26 -8.47 1.20 -4.87
C ASN A 26 -7.22 0.53 -4.29
N VAL A 27 -6.99 0.69 -2.99
CA VAL A 27 -5.87 0.06 -2.29
C VAL A 27 -6.39 -1.16 -1.53
N VAL A 28 -5.92 -2.36 -1.90
CA VAL A 28 -6.26 -3.62 -1.25
C VAL A 28 -5.00 -4.26 -0.71
N ILE A 29 -4.94 -4.47 0.60
CA ILE A 29 -3.81 -5.14 1.27
C ILE A 29 -4.28 -6.52 1.71
N ILE A 30 -3.64 -7.55 1.17
CA ILE A 30 -3.83 -8.94 1.59
C ILE A 30 -2.65 -9.31 2.47
N LEU A 31 -2.90 -9.48 3.77
CA LEU A 31 -1.89 -9.87 4.74
C LEU A 31 -2.20 -11.28 5.26
N THR A 32 -1.35 -12.24 4.89
CA THR A 32 -1.43 -13.62 5.37
C THR A 32 -0.82 -13.75 6.77
N ASP A 33 -1.32 -14.69 7.57
CA ASP A 33 -0.79 -15.00 8.92
C ASP A 33 0.13 -16.23 8.79
N ASP A 34 1.33 -16.14 9.35
CA ASP A 34 2.34 -17.21 9.41
C ASP A 34 2.72 -17.87 8.08
N MET A 35 2.63 -17.13 6.96
CA MET A 35 3.12 -17.59 5.65
C MET A 35 4.64 -17.43 5.53
N GLY A 36 5.33 -18.53 5.29
CA GLY A 36 6.75 -18.59 5.02
C GLY A 36 7.12 -18.11 3.63
N TYR A 37 8.41 -17.80 3.42
CA TYR A 37 8.93 -17.30 2.15
C TYR A 37 8.68 -18.28 0.99
N ALA A 38 8.87 -19.58 1.22
CA ALA A 38 8.77 -20.62 0.20
C ALA A 38 7.40 -21.34 0.17
N ASP A 39 6.35 -20.71 0.71
CA ASP A 39 5.00 -21.29 0.79
C ASP A 39 4.14 -21.00 -0.46
N ILE A 40 4.65 -20.29 -1.46
CA ILE A 40 3.94 -20.07 -2.72
C ILE A 40 4.78 -20.54 -3.91
N ASP A 41 4.14 -21.03 -4.99
CA ASP A 41 4.82 -21.67 -6.13
C ASP A 41 5.84 -20.71 -6.76
N SER A 42 5.45 -19.44 -6.93
CA SER A 42 6.32 -18.34 -7.40
C SER A 42 7.58 -18.08 -6.55
N TYR A 43 7.68 -18.67 -5.36
CA TYR A 43 8.82 -18.60 -4.44
C TYR A 43 9.41 -19.99 -4.10
N GLY A 44 8.96 -21.06 -4.76
CA GLY A 44 9.56 -22.39 -4.69
C GLY A 44 8.74 -23.47 -3.98
N ALA A 45 7.47 -23.21 -3.63
CA ALA A 45 6.61 -24.25 -3.07
C ALA A 45 6.36 -25.38 -4.08
N THR A 46 6.49 -26.63 -3.65
CA THR A 46 6.24 -27.82 -4.49
C THR A 46 5.09 -28.69 -4.00
N ALA A 47 4.66 -28.52 -2.75
CA ALA A 47 3.67 -29.39 -2.12
C ALA A 47 2.21 -29.09 -2.54
N TYR A 48 1.93 -27.89 -3.04
CA TYR A 48 0.58 -27.45 -3.40
C TYR A 48 0.63 -26.32 -4.44
N LYS A 49 -0.55 -25.91 -4.92
CA LYS A 49 -0.69 -24.90 -5.98
C LYS A 49 -1.34 -23.63 -5.44
N THR A 50 -0.82 -22.48 -5.86
CA THR A 50 -1.26 -21.14 -5.44
C THR A 50 -1.66 -20.27 -6.63
N PRO A 51 -2.53 -20.75 -7.55
CA PRO A 51 -2.67 -20.20 -8.90
C PRO A 51 -3.04 -18.71 -8.92
N ASN A 52 -3.81 -18.22 -7.94
CA ASN A 52 -4.17 -16.80 -7.86
C ASN A 52 -2.98 -15.92 -7.44
N LEU A 53 -2.15 -16.39 -6.50
CA LEU A 53 -0.94 -15.66 -6.06
C LEU A 53 0.13 -15.71 -7.15
N ASP A 54 0.24 -16.82 -7.87
CA ASP A 54 1.17 -16.96 -8.99
C ASP A 54 0.78 -16.04 -10.15
N ARG A 55 -0.52 -15.94 -10.45
CA ARG A 55 -1.03 -14.96 -11.40
C ARG A 55 -0.72 -13.52 -10.97
N MET A 56 -0.92 -13.18 -9.69
CA MET A 56 -0.55 -11.86 -9.16
C MET A 56 0.95 -11.57 -9.28
N ALA A 57 1.81 -12.56 -9.04
CA ALA A 57 3.25 -12.41 -9.19
C ALA A 57 3.68 -12.23 -10.65
N ALA A 58 3.01 -12.91 -11.59
CA ALA A 58 3.28 -12.82 -13.04
C ALA A 58 2.78 -11.52 -13.67
N GLU A 59 1.61 -11.02 -13.25
CA GLU A 59 1.01 -9.77 -13.75
C GLU A 59 1.56 -8.52 -13.04
N GLY A 60 2.20 -8.70 -11.89
CA GLY A 60 2.62 -7.62 -11.00
C GLY A 60 4.12 -7.56 -10.74
N ARG A 61 4.47 -7.15 -9.53
CA ARG A 61 5.84 -7.09 -9.04
C ARG A 61 6.05 -8.11 -7.92
N LYS A 62 7.12 -8.90 -8.04
CA LYS A 62 7.58 -9.85 -7.03
C LYS A 62 8.82 -9.32 -6.32
N PHE A 63 8.84 -9.39 -4.99
CA PHE A 63 9.99 -8.98 -4.17
C PHE A 63 10.69 -10.20 -3.59
N THR A 64 11.98 -10.37 -3.86
CA THR A 64 12.81 -11.42 -3.22
C THR A 64 13.37 -10.99 -1.86
N GLN A 65 13.20 -9.71 -1.52
CA GLN A 65 13.67 -9.10 -0.28
C GLN A 65 12.57 -8.18 0.28
N TRP A 66 11.62 -8.78 1.00
CA TRP A 66 10.56 -8.08 1.74
C TRP A 66 10.64 -8.48 3.21
N TYR A 67 10.79 -7.51 4.10
CA TYR A 67 11.01 -7.76 5.53
C TYR A 67 9.95 -7.06 6.37
N VAL A 68 9.56 -7.73 7.46
CA VAL A 68 8.69 -7.17 8.50
C VAL A 68 9.52 -6.51 9.59
N SER A 69 8.94 -5.56 10.32
CA SER A 69 9.63 -4.87 11.41
C SER A 69 9.99 -5.79 12.58
N GLN A 70 9.17 -6.83 12.82
CA GLN A 70 9.39 -7.88 13.83
C GLN A 70 8.76 -9.20 13.36
N PRO A 71 9.36 -10.37 13.65
CA PRO A 71 8.84 -11.67 13.27
C PRO A 71 7.73 -12.16 14.22
N VAL A 72 6.82 -11.27 14.64
CA VAL A 72 5.71 -11.59 15.56
C VAL A 72 4.45 -10.80 15.19
N CYS A 73 3.27 -11.43 15.30
CA CYS A 73 2.02 -10.94 14.73
C CYS A 73 1.64 -9.51 15.13
N SER A 74 1.50 -9.18 16.42
CA SER A 74 1.03 -7.85 16.85
C SER A 74 2.03 -6.75 16.49
N ALA A 75 3.33 -6.98 16.71
CA ALA A 75 4.37 -6.03 16.36
C ALA A 75 4.49 -5.80 14.83
N SER A 76 4.41 -6.88 14.03
CA SER A 76 4.44 -6.80 12.56
C SER A 76 3.25 -6.02 12.01
N ARG A 77 2.04 -6.32 12.48
CA ARG A 77 0.80 -5.63 12.06
C ARG A 77 0.79 -4.17 12.45
N ALA A 78 1.22 -3.85 13.68
CA ALA A 78 1.36 -2.47 14.12
C ALA A 78 2.39 -1.71 13.27
N GLY A 79 3.51 -2.35 12.92
CA GLY A 79 4.50 -1.77 12.01
C GLY A 79 3.95 -1.48 10.61
N LEU A 80 3.18 -2.41 10.04
CA LEU A 80 2.50 -2.20 8.75
C LEU A 80 1.52 -1.02 8.80
N LEU A 81 0.72 -0.93 9.86
CA LEU A 81 -0.30 0.10 9.98
C LEU A 81 0.28 1.48 10.26
N THR A 82 1.37 1.58 11.02
CA THR A 82 1.94 2.89 11.44
C THR A 82 3.15 3.32 10.60
N GLY A 83 3.73 2.42 9.80
CA GLY A 83 5.00 2.67 9.13
C GLY A 83 6.20 2.79 10.07
N CYS A 84 6.05 2.37 11.34
CA CYS A 84 7.06 2.58 12.38
C CYS A 84 7.68 1.25 12.85
N TYR A 85 8.84 1.34 13.50
CA TYR A 85 9.43 0.20 14.22
C TYR A 85 8.72 -0.06 15.54
N SER A 86 8.64 -1.34 15.94
CA SER A 86 8.04 -1.79 17.21
C SER A 86 8.57 -1.06 18.44
N ASN A 87 9.84 -0.71 18.41
CA ASN A 87 10.50 -0.02 19.51
C ASN A 87 9.92 1.39 19.74
N ARG A 88 9.34 2.04 18.71
CA ARG A 88 8.70 3.36 18.84
C ARG A 88 7.34 3.28 19.52
N PHE A 89 6.50 2.33 19.11
CA PHE A 89 5.13 2.20 19.62
C PHE A 89 4.98 1.22 20.79
N GLY A 90 6.07 0.57 21.23
CA GLY A 90 6.12 -0.19 22.48
C GLY A 90 5.43 -1.56 22.47
N ILE A 91 4.98 -2.07 21.32
CA ILE A 91 4.42 -3.42 21.21
C ILE A 91 5.56 -4.38 20.84
N ASN A 92 5.94 -5.21 21.82
CA ASN A 92 6.94 -6.25 21.65
C ASN A 92 6.26 -7.62 21.75
N GLY A 93 6.34 -8.41 20.68
CA GLY A 93 5.77 -9.75 20.64
C GLY A 93 4.29 -9.81 20.24
N ALA A 94 3.62 -10.90 20.64
CA ALA A 94 2.22 -11.18 20.33
C ALA A 94 1.33 -10.81 21.51
N LEU A 95 0.43 -9.87 21.31
CA LEU A 95 -0.58 -9.51 22.29
C LEU A 95 -1.66 -10.60 22.32
N MET A 96 -1.96 -11.07 23.53
CA MET A 96 -3.04 -12.02 23.77
C MET A 96 -4.38 -11.28 23.86
N PRO A 97 -5.53 -11.97 23.66
CA PRO A 97 -6.86 -11.34 23.76
C PRO A 97 -7.13 -10.64 25.10
N SER A 98 -6.50 -11.11 26.18
CA SER A 98 -6.60 -10.51 27.52
C SER A 98 -5.62 -9.36 27.77
N SER A 99 -4.81 -8.98 26.77
CA SER A 99 -3.86 -7.87 26.89
C SER A 99 -4.57 -6.58 27.28
N ARG A 100 -3.97 -5.81 28.18
CA ARG A 100 -4.43 -4.47 28.57
C ARG A 100 -3.75 -3.35 27.80
N ILE A 101 -2.78 -3.72 26.96
CA ILE A 101 -2.08 -2.82 26.05
C ILE A 101 -2.48 -3.14 24.61
N GLY A 102 -2.43 -2.12 23.75
CA GLY A 102 -2.71 -2.19 22.33
C GLY A 102 -1.98 -1.07 21.60
N LEU A 103 -2.31 -0.85 20.33
CA LEU A 103 -1.81 0.32 19.61
C LEU A 103 -2.34 1.59 20.29
N ASN A 104 -1.47 2.57 20.53
CA ASN A 104 -1.89 3.85 21.10
C ASN A 104 -2.91 4.51 20.14
N PRO A 105 -4.10 4.93 20.61
CA PRO A 105 -5.12 5.55 19.77
C PRO A 105 -4.67 6.85 19.08
N ASP A 106 -3.61 7.49 19.57
CA ASP A 106 -3.05 8.71 18.96
C ASP A 106 -2.08 8.42 17.79
N GLU A 107 -1.83 7.14 17.48
CA GLU A 107 -1.02 6.76 16.33
C GLU A 107 -1.82 6.89 15.03
N THR A 108 -1.27 7.64 14.07
CA THR A 108 -1.83 7.71 12.71
C THR A 108 -1.60 6.38 11.99
N THR A 109 -2.67 5.70 11.63
CA THR A 109 -2.59 4.48 10.82
C THR A 109 -2.67 4.78 9.32
N LEU A 110 -2.28 3.80 8.50
CA LEU A 110 -2.49 3.82 7.05
C LEU A 110 -3.97 4.03 6.70
N ALA A 111 -4.88 3.49 7.51
CA ALA A 111 -6.31 3.68 7.32
C ALA A 111 -6.72 5.14 7.60
N ASP A 112 -6.18 5.78 8.64
CA ASP A 112 -6.45 7.19 8.94
C ASP A 112 -5.93 8.09 7.83
N LEU A 113 -4.71 7.82 7.34
CA LEU A 113 -4.10 8.55 6.22
C LEU A 113 -4.93 8.40 4.93
N LEU A 114 -5.38 7.20 4.59
CA LEU A 114 -6.23 7.00 3.40
C LEU A 114 -7.58 7.69 3.58
N LYS A 115 -8.21 7.55 4.75
CA LYS A 115 -9.51 8.16 5.06
C LYS A 115 -9.47 9.69 4.98
N SER A 116 -8.38 10.33 5.46
CA SER A 116 -8.21 11.78 5.32
C SER A 116 -8.04 12.25 3.87
N ASN A 117 -7.71 11.34 2.96
CA ASN A 117 -7.55 11.60 1.52
C ASN A 117 -8.79 11.19 0.69
N GLY A 118 -9.94 10.95 1.34
CA GLY A 118 -11.22 10.68 0.67
C GLY A 118 -11.53 9.20 0.43
N TYR A 119 -10.70 8.28 0.95
CA TYR A 119 -10.96 6.85 0.82
C TYR A 119 -11.99 6.36 1.83
N SER A 120 -12.80 5.38 1.41
CA SER A 120 -13.52 4.50 2.33
C SER A 120 -12.57 3.39 2.80
N THR A 121 -12.51 3.15 4.11
CA THR A 121 -11.62 2.15 4.70
C THR A 121 -12.40 1.07 5.42
N ALA A 122 -11.94 -0.19 5.30
CA ALA A 122 -12.52 -1.35 5.94
C ALA A 122 -11.42 -2.39 6.24
N ILE A 123 -11.64 -3.21 7.27
CA ILE A 123 -10.78 -4.33 7.62
C ILE A 123 -11.64 -5.60 7.77
N LEU A 124 -11.12 -6.73 7.29
CA LEU A 124 -11.78 -8.02 7.31
C LEU A 124 -10.77 -9.07 7.81
N GLY A 125 -11.08 -9.75 8.91
CA GLY A 125 -10.17 -10.71 9.55
C GLY A 125 -9.33 -10.09 10.68
N LYS A 126 -8.20 -10.75 11.00
CA LYS A 126 -7.26 -10.34 12.05
C LYS A 126 -6.43 -9.15 11.63
#